data_AF-Q0JMM9-F1
#
_entry.id   AF-Q0JMM9-F1
#
_cell.length_a   1.000
_cell.length_b   1.000
_cell.length_c   1.000
_cell.angle_alpha   90.00
_cell.angle_beta   90.00
_cell.angle_gamma   90.00
#
_symmetry.space_group_name_H-M   'P 1'
#
loop_
_entity.id
_entity.type
_entity.pdbx_description
1 polymer ?
#
loop_
_entity_poly.entity_id
_entity_poly.type
_entity_poly.pdbx_seq_one_letter_code
_entity_poly.pdbx_strand_id
1 'polypeptide(L)'
;MANLCSNLISSCLAKFRIKISSCKKEKKKHRKICTTAIVCVCVQVQGQCRRNQQDPNDNSTVVPMDPGSSVSFDSHYFVNLKARQGMFTSDATLLTDGRAAALVDKLRDPGVFLDHFKNSIKRMGQIGVLTGAAGQIRKRCNAVNS
;
A
#
# COMPACT_ATOMS: atom_id res chain seq x y z
N MET A 1 10.71 5.09 22.90
CA MET A 1 9.64 5.50 21.96
C MET A 1 10.12 5.71 20.51
N ALA A 2 11.43 5.82 20.22
CA ALA A 2 11.94 5.99 18.85
C ALA A 2 11.99 4.68 18.00
N ASN A 3 11.98 3.50 18.62
CA ASN A 3 12.21 2.22 17.92
C ASN A 3 10.96 1.55 17.31
N LEU A 4 9.76 2.10 17.51
CA LEU A 4 8.55 1.64 16.81
C LEU A 4 8.31 2.36 15.48
N CYS A 5 8.78 3.60 15.34
CA CYS A 5 8.52 4.43 14.16
C CYS A 5 9.36 3.99 12.95
N SER A 6 10.57 3.48 13.18
CA SER A 6 11.44 2.91 12.14
C SER A 6 10.92 1.57 11.59
N ASN A 7 10.28 0.75 12.44
CA ASN A 7 9.75 -0.56 12.03
C ASN A 7 8.39 -0.47 11.30
N LEU A 8 7.62 0.59 11.52
CA LEU A 8 6.35 0.84 10.81
C LEU A 8 6.56 1.31 9.36
N ILE A 9 7.62 2.10 9.11
CA ILE A 9 7.93 2.59 7.76
C ILE A 9 8.41 1.43 6.86
N SER A 10 9.14 0.46 7.42
CA SER A 10 9.60 -0.72 6.68
C SER A 10 8.49 -1.72 6.33
N SER A 11 7.40 -1.75 7.10
CA SER A 11 6.27 -2.67 6.86
C SER A 11 5.17 -2.06 5.99
N CYS A 12 5.09 -0.74 5.88
CA CYS A 12 4.14 -0.06 4.98
C CYS A 12 4.61 -0.05 3.51
N LEU A 13 5.92 -0.01 3.25
CA LEU A 13 6.46 0.00 1.88
C LEU A 13 6.58 -1.39 1.23
N ALA A 14 6.48 -2.47 2.00
CA ALA A 14 6.63 -3.84 1.51
C ALA A 14 5.40 -4.40 0.75
N LYS A 15 4.38 -3.56 0.48
CA LYS A 15 3.17 -3.95 -0.25
C LYS A 15 2.92 -3.18 -1.55
N PHE A 16 3.95 -2.52 -2.08
CA PHE A 16 3.88 -1.81 -3.37
C PHE A 16 3.93 -2.73 -4.60
N ARG A 17 3.24 -3.87 -4.54
CA ARG A 17 3.06 -4.76 -5.68
C ARG A 17 1.73 -5.50 -5.60
N ILE A 18 0.61 -4.77 -5.54
CA ILE A 18 -0.58 -5.12 -6.32
C ILE A 18 -1.35 -3.80 -6.53
N LYS A 19 -1.61 -3.36 -7.78
CA LYS A 19 -2.51 -2.21 -8.08
C LYS A 19 -4.00 -2.54 -7.88
N ILE A 20 -4.26 -3.67 -7.24
CA ILE A 20 -5.53 -4.34 -7.11
C ILE A 20 -5.63 -4.82 -5.66
N SER A 21 -6.76 -4.59 -5.02
CA SER A 21 -7.04 -5.20 -3.72
C SER A 21 -8.28 -6.10 -3.79
N SER A 22 -8.32 -7.13 -2.93
CA SER A 22 -9.49 -7.99 -2.75
C SER A 22 -10.35 -7.47 -1.59
N CYS A 23 -11.66 -7.35 -1.82
CA CYS A 23 -12.63 -6.76 -0.89
C CYS A 23 -12.70 -7.46 0.49
N LYS A 24 -12.33 -8.74 0.60
CA LYS A 24 -12.42 -9.49 1.88
C LYS A 24 -11.41 -9.02 2.94
N LYS A 25 -10.25 -8.46 2.53
CA LYS A 25 -9.23 -7.97 3.48
C LYS A 25 -9.70 -6.75 4.27
N GLU A 26 -10.58 -5.93 3.69
CA GLU A 26 -10.98 -4.65 4.28
C GLU A 26 -12.19 -4.82 5.23
N LYS A 27 -13.16 -5.70 4.90
CA LYS A 27 -14.40 -5.88 5.69
C LYS A 27 -14.19 -6.25 7.18
N LYS A 28 -13.13 -6.98 7.54
CA LYS A 28 -12.89 -7.40 8.95
C LYS A 28 -12.47 -6.25 9.88
N LYS A 29 -12.02 -5.10 9.37
CA LYS A 29 -11.46 -4.01 10.20
C LYS A 29 -12.46 -2.89 10.55
N HIS A 30 -13.62 -2.83 9.89
CA HIS A 30 -14.53 -1.68 9.98
C HIS A 30 -15.54 -1.69 11.14
N ARG A 31 -15.64 -2.74 11.96
CA ARG A 31 -16.67 -2.79 13.01
C ARG A 31 -16.41 -1.86 14.22
N LYS A 32 -15.23 -1.23 14.34
CA LYS A 32 -14.86 -0.41 15.52
C LYS A 32 -14.28 0.99 15.22
N ILE A 33 -14.30 1.46 13.97
CA ILE A 33 -13.59 2.71 13.53
C ILE A 33 -14.60 3.78 13.03
N CYS A 34 -15.82 3.81 13.59
CA CYS A 34 -16.95 4.57 13.01
C CYS A 34 -17.21 5.96 13.64
N THR A 35 -16.25 6.59 14.31
CA THR A 35 -16.53 7.81 15.13
C THR A 35 -15.71 9.06 14.81
N THR A 36 -14.83 9.07 13.81
CA THR A 36 -14.12 10.29 13.38
C THR A 36 -14.13 10.42 11.85
N ALA A 37 -13.84 11.62 11.33
CA ALA A 37 -13.97 12.11 9.93
C ALA A 37 -13.42 11.25 8.76
N ILE A 38 -13.02 10.01 9.04
CA ILE A 38 -12.71 8.88 8.14
C ILE A 38 -13.97 8.44 7.33
N VAL A 39 -15.16 8.90 7.70
CA VAL A 39 -16.47 8.46 7.19
C VAL A 39 -16.63 8.54 5.65
N CYS A 40 -16.02 9.48 4.94
CA CYS A 40 -16.27 9.59 3.49
C CYS A 40 -15.61 8.48 2.65
N VAL A 41 -14.42 8.00 3.05
CA VAL A 41 -13.62 7.03 2.28
C VAL A 41 -14.28 5.67 2.23
N CYS A 42 -14.83 5.25 3.38
CA CYS A 42 -15.56 3.99 3.51
C CYS A 42 -16.74 3.92 2.54
N VAL A 43 -17.42 5.04 2.27
CA VAL A 43 -18.62 5.07 1.42
C VAL A 43 -18.28 4.74 -0.04
N GLN A 44 -17.14 5.21 -0.56
CA GLN A 44 -16.75 4.95 -1.95
C GLN A 44 -16.33 3.48 -2.17
N VAL A 45 -15.47 2.94 -1.30
CA VAL A 45 -14.99 1.54 -1.43
C VAL A 45 -16.11 0.55 -1.11
N GLN A 46 -16.97 0.83 -0.11
CA GLN A 46 -18.16 0.00 0.17
C GLN A 46 -19.14 0.03 -0.99
N GLY A 47 -19.33 1.16 -1.68
CA GLY A 47 -20.18 1.24 -2.87
C GLY A 47 -19.69 0.36 -4.03
N GLN A 48 -18.38 0.32 -4.28
CA GLN A 48 -17.81 -0.49 -5.36
C GLN A 48 -17.78 -1.99 -5.04
N CYS A 49 -17.41 -2.37 -3.80
CA CYS A 49 -17.52 -3.77 -3.37
C CYS A 49 -18.99 -4.21 -3.31
N ARG A 50 -19.95 -3.36 -2.92
CA ARG A 50 -21.38 -3.72 -2.82
C ARG A 50 -22.10 -3.82 -4.16
N ARG A 51 -21.66 -3.09 -5.20
CA ARG A 51 -22.20 -3.25 -6.57
C ARG A 51 -21.74 -4.53 -7.26
N ASN A 52 -20.53 -5.01 -6.95
CA ASN A 52 -19.96 -6.21 -7.58
C ASN A 52 -20.11 -7.49 -6.73
N GLN A 53 -20.54 -7.39 -5.47
CA GLN A 53 -20.80 -8.55 -4.63
C GLN A 53 -22.28 -8.94 -4.68
N GLN A 54 -22.59 -9.78 -5.65
CA GLN A 54 -23.85 -10.55 -5.65
C GLN A 54 -23.81 -11.65 -4.56
N ASP A 55 -22.62 -12.08 -4.16
CA ASP A 55 -22.38 -13.04 -3.07
C ASP A 55 -21.59 -12.40 -1.90
N PRO A 56 -22.13 -12.42 -0.66
CA PRO A 56 -21.41 -12.00 0.55
C PRO A 56 -20.07 -12.71 0.80
N ASN A 57 -19.86 -13.88 0.20
CA ASN A 57 -18.66 -14.70 0.30
C ASN A 57 -17.66 -14.50 -0.85
N ASP A 58 -17.97 -13.66 -1.84
CA ASP A 58 -17.07 -13.38 -2.96
C ASP A 58 -15.76 -12.73 -2.46
N ASN A 59 -14.67 -13.48 -2.62
CA ASN A 59 -13.30 -13.08 -2.31
C ASN A 59 -12.48 -12.73 -3.56
N SER A 60 -13.07 -12.93 -4.73
CA SER A 60 -12.46 -12.74 -6.05
C SER A 60 -12.66 -11.33 -6.58
N THR A 61 -13.64 -10.58 -6.05
CA THR A 61 -13.86 -9.19 -6.45
C THR A 61 -12.60 -8.35 -6.20
N VAL A 62 -12.14 -7.71 -7.27
CA VAL A 62 -10.96 -6.87 -7.31
C VAL A 62 -11.32 -5.44 -7.62
N VAL A 63 -10.76 -4.48 -6.87
CA VAL A 63 -11.02 -3.05 -7.05
C VAL A 63 -9.70 -2.32 -7.28
N PRO A 64 -9.66 -1.33 -8.19
CA PRO A 64 -8.46 -0.52 -8.40
C PRO A 64 -8.07 0.21 -7.11
N MET A 65 -6.79 0.11 -6.75
CA MET A 65 -6.25 0.80 -5.58
C MET A 65 -6.11 2.31 -5.79
N ASP A 66 -5.93 2.72 -7.05
CA ASP A 66 -5.83 4.12 -7.46
C ASP A 66 -6.85 4.39 -8.59
N PRO A 67 -8.12 4.66 -8.24
CA PRO A 67 -9.15 4.99 -9.22
C PRO A 67 -8.75 6.24 -10.01
N GLY A 68 -8.79 6.15 -11.35
CA GLY A 68 -8.34 7.23 -12.26
C GLY A 68 -6.93 7.03 -12.83
N SER A 69 -6.08 6.23 -12.16
CA SER A 69 -4.70 5.96 -12.58
C SER A 69 -4.28 4.50 -12.34
N SER A 70 -5.23 3.56 -12.46
CA SER A 70 -5.02 2.17 -12.05
C SER A 70 -4.02 1.39 -12.92
N VAL A 71 -3.72 1.88 -14.13
CA VAL A 71 -2.82 1.22 -15.09
C VAL A 71 -1.44 1.88 -15.14
N SER A 72 -1.31 3.15 -14.73
CA SER A 72 -0.08 3.94 -14.73
C SER A 72 0.62 3.93 -13.38
N PHE A 73 1.94 4.13 -13.39
CA PHE A 73 2.75 4.21 -12.17
C PHE A 73 3.20 5.67 -12.01
N ASP A 74 2.48 6.42 -11.18
CA ASP A 74 2.66 7.85 -11.01
C ASP A 74 2.29 8.29 -9.59
N SER A 75 2.31 9.61 -9.36
CA SER A 75 1.99 10.21 -8.06
C SER A 75 0.49 10.36 -7.78
N HIS A 76 -0.40 9.95 -8.71
CA HIS A 76 -1.85 10.13 -8.58
C HIS A 76 -2.40 9.47 -7.31
N TYR A 77 -1.84 8.33 -6.92
CA TYR A 77 -2.15 7.66 -5.67
C TYR A 77 -2.06 8.59 -4.44
N PHE A 78 -1.07 9.49 -4.38
CA PHE A 78 -0.92 10.43 -3.26
C PHE A 78 -1.93 11.59 -3.33
N VAL A 79 -2.43 11.93 -4.52
CA VAL A 79 -3.55 12.87 -4.70
C VAL A 79 -4.81 12.27 -4.10
N ASN A 80 -5.14 11.03 -4.48
CA ASN A 80 -6.26 10.27 -3.92
C ASN A 80 -6.11 10.09 -2.40
N LEU A 81 -4.91 9.76 -1.92
CA LEU A 81 -4.67 9.62 -0.49
C LEU A 81 -4.97 10.92 0.25
N LYS A 82 -4.47 12.07 -0.22
CA LYS A 82 -4.71 13.39 0.41
C LYS A 82 -6.18 13.79 0.41
N ALA A 83 -6.93 13.41 -0.63
CA ALA A 83 -8.38 13.56 -0.71
C ALA A 83 -9.15 12.62 0.24
N ARG A 84 -8.44 11.83 1.06
CA ARG A 84 -9.01 10.75 1.88
C ARG A 84 -9.76 9.77 0.99
N GLN A 85 -9.14 9.33 -0.10
CA GLN A 85 -9.68 8.30 -1.00
C GLN A 85 -8.80 7.04 -1.02
N GLY A 86 -7.86 6.94 -0.06
CA GLY A 86 -7.01 5.76 0.12
C GLY A 86 -7.81 4.53 0.56
N MET A 87 -7.60 3.42 -0.13
CA MET A 87 -8.40 2.21 0.06
C MET A 87 -8.11 1.47 1.37
N PHE A 88 -6.85 1.44 1.80
CA PHE A 88 -6.47 0.72 3.01
C PHE A 88 -6.36 1.62 4.22
N THR A 89 -6.74 1.07 5.37
CA THR A 89 -6.52 1.73 6.65
C THR A 89 -5.03 2.04 6.90
N SER A 90 -4.10 1.20 6.42
CA SER A 90 -2.65 1.45 6.52
C SER A 90 -2.22 2.74 5.81
N ASP A 91 -2.91 3.07 4.72
CA ASP A 91 -2.57 4.22 3.91
C ASP A 91 -3.17 5.47 4.54
N ALA A 92 -4.42 5.37 5.00
CA ALA A 92 -5.07 6.43 5.76
C ALA A 92 -4.29 6.83 7.02
N THR A 93 -3.60 5.88 7.67
CA THR A 93 -2.75 6.20 8.84
C THR A 93 -1.56 7.11 8.51
N LEU A 94 -1.10 7.18 7.25
CA LEU A 94 -0.06 8.11 6.84
C LEU A 94 -0.47 9.59 7.02
N LEU A 95 -1.78 9.87 7.01
CA LEU A 95 -2.31 11.22 7.23
C LEU A 95 -2.47 11.57 8.71
N THR A 96 -2.34 10.60 9.62
CA THR A 96 -2.52 10.81 11.06
C THR A 96 -1.23 11.23 11.76
N ASP A 97 -0.08 10.83 11.22
CA ASP A 97 1.24 11.29 11.67
C ASP A 97 1.65 12.54 10.89
N GLY A 98 2.00 13.62 11.60
CA GLY A 98 2.31 14.91 10.96
C GLY A 98 3.51 14.88 10.00
N ARG A 99 4.52 14.06 10.29
CA ARG A 99 5.71 13.92 9.45
C ARG A 99 5.37 13.15 8.17
N ALA A 100 4.66 12.04 8.29
CA ALA A 100 4.20 11.25 7.16
C ALA A 100 3.21 12.05 6.29
N ALA A 101 2.30 12.82 6.89
CA ALA A 101 1.35 13.65 6.17
C ALA A 101 2.03 14.75 5.35
N ALA A 102 3.11 15.35 5.87
CA ALA A 102 3.93 16.31 5.13
C ALA A 102 4.67 15.65 3.95
N LEU A 103 5.14 14.41 4.12
CA LEU A 103 5.75 13.66 3.03
C LEU A 103 4.71 13.29 1.95
N VAL A 104 3.52 12.85 2.34
CA VAL A 104 2.41 12.56 1.40
C VAL A 104 2.10 13.77 0.52
N ASP A 105 2.14 14.98 1.08
CA ASP A 105 1.88 16.19 0.30
C ASP A 105 2.97 16.45 -0.75
N LYS A 106 4.24 16.20 -0.41
CA LYS A 106 5.36 16.30 -1.35
C LYS A 106 5.31 15.24 -2.44
N LEU A 107 4.92 14.02 -2.10
CA LEU A 107 4.86 12.88 -3.03
C LEU A 107 3.73 13.00 -4.08
N ARG A 108 2.90 14.06 -4.03
CA ARG A 108 1.97 14.39 -5.12
C ARG A 108 2.71 14.91 -6.35
N ASP A 109 3.90 15.49 -6.17
CA ASP A 109 4.76 15.86 -7.29
C ASP A 109 5.38 14.60 -7.94
N PRO A 110 5.22 14.39 -9.26
CA PRO A 110 5.73 13.20 -9.94
C PRO A 110 7.25 13.04 -9.84
N GLY A 111 8.01 14.14 -9.91
CA GLY A 111 9.48 14.11 -9.85
C GLY A 111 9.97 13.70 -8.48
N VAL A 112 9.43 14.34 -7.43
CA VAL A 112 9.71 14.00 -6.03
C VAL A 112 9.31 12.56 -5.73
N PHE A 113 8.13 12.12 -6.19
CA PHE A 113 7.68 10.75 -6.01
C PHE A 113 8.66 9.74 -6.61
N LEU A 114 9.02 9.89 -7.89
CA LEU A 114 9.93 8.96 -8.56
C LEU A 114 11.32 8.95 -7.92
N ASP A 115 11.82 10.10 -7.48
CA ASP A 115 13.10 10.21 -6.78
C ASP A 115 13.08 9.53 -5.41
N HIS A 116 12.00 9.68 -4.64
CA HIS A 116 11.85 8.96 -3.38
C HIS A 116 11.64 7.47 -3.59
N PHE A 117 10.86 7.08 -4.61
CA PHE A 117 10.55 5.70 -4.92
C PHE A 117 11.81 4.92 -5.33
N LYS A 118 12.60 5.43 -6.29
CA LYS A 118 13.82 4.77 -6.76
C LYS A 118 14.83 4.56 -5.63
N ASN A 119 14.99 5.55 -4.76
CA ASN A 119 15.91 5.47 -3.63
C ASN A 119 15.41 4.49 -2.55
N SER A 120 14.11 4.46 -2.30
CA SER A 120 13.50 3.55 -1.33
C SER A 120 13.61 2.09 -1.77
N ILE A 121 13.29 1.79 -3.03
CA ILE A 121 13.39 0.43 -3.58
C ILE A 121 14.85 -0.03 -3.66
N LYS A 122 15.81 0.86 -3.99
CA LYS A 122 17.23 0.55 -3.94
C LYS A 122 17.67 0.11 -2.54
N ARG A 123 17.28 0.84 -1.49
CA ARG A 123 17.60 0.50 -0.10
C ARG A 123 16.91 -0.79 0.34
N MET A 124 15.64 -0.98 -0.04
CA MET A 124 14.88 -2.19 0.27
C MET A 124 15.52 -3.44 -0.35
N GLY A 125 16.04 -3.34 -1.58
CA GLY A 125 16.71 -4.44 -2.27
C GLY A 125 18.06 -4.86 -1.66
N GLN A 126 18.59 -4.10 -0.71
CA GLN A 126 19.86 -4.38 -0.03
C GLN A 126 19.68 -5.04 1.34
N ILE A 127 18.45 -5.21 1.82
CA ILE A 127 18.17 -5.78 3.13
C ILE A 127 18.44 -7.30 3.10
N GLY A 128 19.35 -7.78 3.96
CA GLY A 128 19.57 -9.21 4.19
C GLY A 128 20.11 -9.99 2.98
N VAL A 129 20.77 -9.31 2.04
CA VAL A 129 21.31 -9.94 0.83
C VAL A 129 22.48 -10.87 1.16
N LEU A 130 22.50 -12.05 0.52
CA LEU A 130 23.62 -12.98 0.58
C LEU A 130 24.65 -12.59 -0.48
N THR A 131 25.91 -12.43 -0.08
CA THR A 131 27.01 -11.99 -0.96
C THR A 131 28.25 -12.86 -0.78
N GLY A 132 29.18 -12.82 -1.75
CA GLY A 132 30.39 -13.64 -1.72
C GLY A 132 30.06 -15.13 -1.83
N ALA A 133 30.61 -15.92 -0.91
CA ALA A 133 30.35 -17.35 -0.82
C ALA A 133 29.07 -17.71 -0.04
N ALA A 134 28.33 -16.73 0.49
CA ALA A 134 27.08 -16.98 1.20
C ALA A 134 25.94 -17.24 0.21
N GLY A 135 25.25 -18.38 0.36
CA GLY A 135 24.12 -18.75 -0.49
C GLY A 135 24.51 -19.53 -1.75
N GLN A 136 23.64 -19.53 -2.75
CA GLN A 136 23.87 -20.21 -4.03
C GLN A 136 23.12 -19.53 -5.18
N ILE A 137 23.68 -19.62 -6.39
CA ILE A 137 22.96 -19.27 -7.62
C ILE A 137 22.06 -20.45 -7.99
N ARG A 138 20.74 -20.27 -7.84
CA ARG A 138 19.76 -21.34 -8.08
C ARG A 138 19.64 -21.67 -9.56
N LYS A 139 19.75 -22.95 -9.91
CA LYS A 139 19.41 -23.46 -11.26
C LYS A 139 17.91 -23.38 -11.54
N ARG A 140 17.10 -23.54 -10.49
CA ARG A 140 15.63 -23.38 -10.51
C ARG A 140 15.19 -22.56 -9.31
N CYS A 141 14.46 -21.47 -9.52
CA CYS A 141 14.09 -20.54 -8.44
C CYS A 141 13.28 -21.18 -7.30
N ASN A 142 12.54 -22.24 -7.61
CA ASN A 142 11.67 -22.97 -6.68
C ASN A 142 12.35 -24.16 -5.96
N ALA A 143 13.64 -24.41 -6.19
CA ALA A 143 14.35 -25.52 -5.55
C ALA A 143 15.75 -25.10 -5.06
N VAL A 144 16.23 -25.79 -4.03
CA VAL A 144 17.63 -25.74 -3.59
C VAL A 144 18.44 -26.62 -4.55
N ASN A 145 19.62 -26.20 -4.98
CA ASN A 145 20.46 -27.08 -5.80
C ASN A 145 20.88 -28.29 -4.96
N SER A 146 20.84 -29.45 -5.60
CA SER A 146 21.40 -30.73 -5.15
C SER A 146 22.61 -31.12 -5.98
#